data_AF-A0A940ASH6-F1
#
_entry.id   AF-A0A940ASH6-F1
#
_cell.length_a   1.000
_cell.length_b   1.000
_cell.length_c   1.000
_cell.angle_alpha   90.00
_cell.angle_beta   90.00
_cell.angle_gamma   90.00
#
_symmetry.space_group_name_H-M   'P 1'
#
loop_
_entity.id
_entity.type
_entity.pdbx_description
1 polymer ?
#
loop_
_entity_poly.entity_id
_entity_poly.type
_entity_poly.pdbx_seq_one_letter_code
_entity_poly.pdbx_strand_id
1 'polypeptide(L)'
;MYENSQYSPPMIVNSRAGQEVAEANIKIGDMTGKLAELEIKLQAMYSVMIEQGIDPKLFDAKIEEIVNNRSAKTPTSQSRAQKKAKQCPECGVAVKQSTEDPLVGRCLYCGAKVTFYPSFTDS
;
A
#
# COMPACT_ATOMS: atom_id res chain seq x y z
N MET A 1 -61.48 -18.21 -11.92
CA MET A 1 -61.00 -17.08 -11.10
C MET A 1 -59.57 -17.39 -10.69
N TYR A 2 -58.66 -16.55 -11.19
CA TYR A 2 -57.23 -16.32 -10.88
C TYR A 2 -56.34 -17.45 -10.34
N GLU A 3 -55.40 -17.84 -11.22
CA GLU A 3 -54.08 -18.38 -10.89
C GLU A 3 -53.35 -17.51 -9.86
N ASN A 4 -52.65 -18.14 -8.92
CA ASN A 4 -51.68 -17.44 -8.09
C ASN A 4 -50.44 -18.32 -7.86
N SER A 5 -49.69 -18.54 -8.94
CA SER A 5 -48.32 -19.03 -8.87
C SER A 5 -47.43 -17.90 -8.38
N GLN A 6 -47.19 -17.83 -7.06
CA GLN A 6 -46.17 -16.97 -6.47
C GLN A 6 -44.78 -17.44 -6.92
N TYR A 7 -44.35 -16.97 -8.09
CA TYR A 7 -42.96 -17.03 -8.50
C TYR A 7 -42.23 -15.84 -7.90
N SER A 8 -41.48 -16.06 -6.82
CA SER A 8 -40.47 -15.09 -6.35
C SER A 8 -39.18 -15.34 -7.13
N PRO A 9 -38.68 -14.38 -7.93
CA PRO A 9 -37.38 -14.53 -8.58
C PRO A 9 -36.28 -14.55 -7.51
N PRO A 10 -35.20 -15.34 -7.71
CA PRO A 10 -34.08 -15.32 -6.78
C PRO A 10 -33.44 -13.93 -6.80
N MET A 11 -33.42 -13.27 -5.64
CA MET A 11 -32.62 -12.07 -5.42
C MET A 11 -31.16 -12.48 -5.56
N ILE A 12 -30.53 -12.15 -6.70
CA ILE A 12 -29.08 -12.31 -6.86
C ILE A 12 -28.43 -11.28 -5.93
N VAL A 13 -28.06 -11.72 -4.73
CA VAL A 13 -27.22 -10.94 -3.81
C VAL A 13 -25.80 -10.94 -4.39
N ASN A 14 -25.57 -10.08 -5.39
CA ASN A 14 -24.21 -9.69 -5.75
C ASN A 14 -23.66 -8.90 -4.56
N SER A 15 -23.04 -9.62 -3.63
CA SER A 15 -22.37 -9.03 -2.48
C SER A 15 -21.33 -8.05 -3.01
N ARG A 16 -21.40 -6.76 -2.62
CA ARG A 16 -20.43 -5.73 -3.04
C ARG A 16 -18.98 -6.19 -2.84
N ALA A 17 -18.74 -6.97 -1.79
CA ALA A 17 -17.45 -7.62 -1.52
C ALA A 17 -16.99 -8.57 -2.65
N GLY A 18 -17.91 -9.30 -3.29
CA GLY A 18 -17.59 -10.18 -4.42
C GLY A 18 -17.22 -9.41 -5.70
N GLN A 19 -17.85 -8.26 -5.94
CA GLN A 19 -17.48 -7.37 -7.05
C GLN A 19 -16.12 -6.71 -6.80
N GLU A 20 -15.85 -6.23 -5.58
CA GLU A 20 -14.55 -5.63 -5.22
C GLU A 20 -13.40 -6.64 -5.37
N VAL A 21 -13.60 -7.90 -4.97
CA VAL A 21 -12.61 -8.96 -5.13
C VAL A 21 -12.39 -9.32 -6.60
N ALA A 22 -13.44 -9.38 -7.41
CA ALA A 22 -13.33 -9.64 -8.84
C ALA A 22 -12.55 -8.53 -9.56
N GLU A 23 -12.85 -7.26 -9.25
CA GLU A 23 -12.11 -6.11 -9.77
C GLU A 23 -10.64 -6.11 -9.32
N ALA A 24 -10.37 -6.45 -8.06
CA ALA A 24 -9.01 -6.58 -7.56
C ALA A 24 -8.24 -7.68 -8.31
N ASN A 25 -8.87 -8.83 -8.57
CA ASN A 25 -8.25 -9.92 -9.33
C ASN A 25 -7.93 -9.53 -10.77
N ILE A 26 -8.83 -8.81 -11.45
CA ILE A 26 -8.58 -8.29 -12.80
C ILE A 26 -7.40 -7.31 -12.79
N LYS A 27 -7.36 -6.39 -11.82
CA LYS A 27 -6.25 -5.44 -11.67
C LYS A 27 -4.92 -6.15 -11.38
N ILE A 28 -4.93 -7.20 -10.56
CA ILE A 28 -3.74 -8.02 -10.29
C ILE A 28 -3.28 -8.70 -11.59
N GLY A 29 -4.19 -9.28 -12.37
CA GLY A 29 -3.88 -9.86 -13.67
C GLY A 29 -3.24 -8.87 -14.64
N ASP A 30 -3.80 -7.66 -14.76
CA ASP A 30 -3.23 -6.59 -15.59
C ASP A 30 -1.84 -6.15 -15.10
N MET A 31 -1.64 -6.03 -13.77
CA MET A 31 -0.33 -5.73 -13.20
C MET A 31 0.69 -6.84 -13.47
N THR A 32 0.30 -8.11 -13.42
CA THR A 32 1.20 -9.22 -13.75
C THR A 32 1.62 -9.21 -15.23
N GLY A 33 0.70 -8.86 -16.15
CA GLY A 33 1.02 -8.69 -17.56
C GLY A 33 2.00 -7.54 -17.81
N LYS A 34 1.78 -6.39 -17.16
CA LYS A 34 2.70 -5.23 -17.24
C LYS A 34 4.07 -5.53 -16.66
N LEU A 35 4.15 -6.33 -15.59
CA LEU A 35 5.42 -6.79 -15.03
C LEU A 35 6.19 -7.67 -16.01
N ALA A 36 5.52 -8.64 -16.64
CA ALA A 36 6.15 -9.48 -17.65
C ALA A 36 6.64 -8.67 -18.85
N GLU A 37 5.86 -7.69 -19.32
CA GLU A 37 6.26 -6.79 -20.39
C GLU A 37 7.51 -5.97 -20.02
N LEU A 38 7.57 -5.44 -18.80
CA LEU A 38 8.72 -4.70 -18.29
C LEU A 38 9.96 -5.59 -18.16
N GLU A 39 9.81 -6.83 -17.71
CA GLU A 39 10.91 -7.79 -17.59
C GLU A 39 11.54 -8.10 -18.96
N ILE A 40 10.72 -8.36 -19.97
CA ILE A 40 11.19 -8.61 -21.33
C ILE A 40 11.94 -7.39 -21.89
N LYS A 41 11.40 -6.18 -21.69
CA LYS A 41 12.06 -4.94 -22.13
C LYS A 41 13.40 -4.74 -21.44
N LEU A 42 13.45 -4.98 -20.12
CA LEU A 42 14.69 -4.86 -19.35
C LEU A 42 15.75 -5.85 -19.86
N GLN A 43 15.38 -7.11 -20.06
CA GLN A 43 16.28 -8.13 -20.61
C GLN A 43 16.79 -7.74 -22.01
N ALA A 44 15.91 -7.24 -22.88
CA ALA A 44 16.31 -6.76 -24.21
C ALA A 44 17.30 -5.59 -24.12
N MET A 45 17.08 -4.64 -23.20
CA MET A 45 18.02 -3.54 -22.96
C MET A 45 19.37 -4.04 -22.46
N TYR A 46 19.40 -4.98 -21.51
CA TYR A 46 20.65 -5.59 -21.06
C TYR A 46 21.42 -6.25 -22.21
N SER A 47 20.74 -7.02 -23.07
CA SER A 47 21.38 -7.65 -24.23
C SER A 47 22.00 -6.62 -25.18
N VAL A 48 21.27 -5.56 -25.52
CA VAL A 48 21.78 -4.48 -26.39
C VAL A 48 22.96 -3.74 -25.74
N MET A 49 22.91 -3.51 -24.43
CA MET A 49 24.01 -2.84 -23.72
C MET A 49 25.30 -3.68 -23.72
N ILE A 50 25.17 -5.01 -23.56
CA ILE A 50 26.29 -5.94 -23.66
C ILE A 50 26.87 -5.93 -25.09
N GLU A 51 26.02 -5.98 -26.11
CA GLU A 51 26.45 -5.89 -27.52
C GLU A 51 27.19 -4.58 -27.83
N GLN A 52 26.81 -3.48 -27.18
CA GLN A 52 27.48 -2.18 -27.30
C GLN A 52 28.77 -2.08 -26.46
N GLY A 53 29.17 -3.14 -25.75
CA GLY A 53 30.41 -3.19 -24.96
C GLY A 53 30.32 -2.47 -23.62
N ILE A 54 29.11 -2.21 -23.12
CA ILE A 54 28.91 -1.63 -21.79
C ILE A 54 29.09 -2.74 -20.75
N ASP A 55 29.94 -2.51 -19.75
CA ASP A 55 30.13 -3.42 -18.63
C ASP A 55 28.84 -3.52 -17.79
N PRO A 56 28.22 -4.72 -17.65
CA PRO A 56 27.02 -4.92 -16.84
C PRO A 56 27.15 -4.40 -15.41
N LYS A 57 28.37 -4.43 -14.84
CA LYS A 57 28.62 -3.97 -13.47
C LYS A 57 28.34 -2.49 -13.25
N LEU A 58 28.54 -1.66 -14.27
CA LEU A 58 28.22 -0.23 -14.21
C LEU A 58 26.71 0.01 -14.15
N PHE A 59 25.94 -0.86 -14.80
CA PHE A 59 24.48 -0.79 -14.77
C PHE A 59 23.94 -1.21 -13.40
N ASP A 60 24.47 -2.28 -12.82
CA ASP A 60 24.09 -2.73 -11.48
C ASP A 60 24.42 -1.67 -10.42
N ALA A 61 25.61 -1.05 -10.50
CA ALA A 61 25.98 0.07 -9.63
C ALA A 61 25.01 1.27 -9.78
N LYS A 62 24.53 1.53 -11.00
CA LYS A 62 23.57 2.60 -11.24
C LYS A 62 22.17 2.27 -10.72
N ILE A 63 21.77 1.00 -10.77
CA ILE A 63 20.52 0.53 -10.15
C ILE A 63 20.59 0.77 -8.64
N GLU A 64 21.68 0.38 -7.98
CA GLU A 64 21.86 0.59 -6.53
C GLU A 64 21.79 2.07 -6.17
N GLU A 65 22.45 2.94 -6.95
CA GLU A 65 22.37 4.40 -6.76
C GLU A 65 20.92 4.92 -6.88
N ILE A 66 20.17 4.45 -7.88
CA ILE A 66 18.77 4.85 -8.07
C ILE A 66 17.88 4.34 -6.93
N VAL A 67 18.07 3.10 -6.48
CA VAL A 67 17.33 2.53 -5.34
C VAL A 67 17.62 3.30 -4.06
N ASN A 68 18.89 3.63 -3.80
CA ASN A 68 19.30 4.43 -2.64
C ASN A 68 18.73 5.85 -2.71
N ASN A 69 18.77 6.50 -3.88
CA ASN A 69 18.20 7.81 -4.09
C ASN A 69 16.68 7.84 -3.95
N ARG A 70 15.98 6.80 -4.42
CA ARG A 70 14.54 6.67 -4.19
C ARG A 70 14.27 6.49 -2.71
N SER A 71 14.97 5.60 -2.02
CA SER A 71 14.82 5.39 -0.57
C SER A 71 15.11 6.65 0.25
N ALA A 72 16.01 7.52 -0.21
CA ALA A 72 16.33 8.79 0.43
C ALA A 72 15.37 9.93 0.07
N LYS A 73 14.77 9.93 -1.13
CA LYS A 73 13.92 11.02 -1.65
C LYS A 73 12.43 10.74 -1.64
N THR A 74 11.97 9.50 -1.44
CA THR A 74 10.61 9.30 -0.97
C THR A 74 10.60 9.57 0.52
N PRO A 75 10.02 10.70 0.99
CA PRO A 75 9.31 10.60 2.24
C PRO A 75 8.24 9.54 1.95
N THR A 76 8.50 8.30 2.37
CA THR A 76 7.40 7.40 2.68
C THR A 76 6.39 8.28 3.41
N SER A 77 5.13 8.28 2.97
CA SER A 77 4.06 9.01 3.66
C SER A 77 3.99 8.66 5.17
N GLN A 78 4.72 7.62 5.58
CA GLN A 78 5.12 7.31 6.93
C GLN A 78 5.92 8.42 7.64
N SER A 79 6.90 9.12 7.06
CA SER A 79 7.75 10.07 7.81
C SER A 79 7.04 11.36 8.23
N ARG A 80 6.05 11.83 7.46
CA ARG A 80 5.22 12.98 7.84
C ARG A 80 4.11 12.59 8.84
N ALA A 81 3.63 11.34 8.79
CA ALA A 81 2.70 10.78 9.77
C ALA A 81 3.39 10.27 11.06
N GLN A 82 4.69 9.94 11.01
CA GLN A 82 5.49 9.49 12.15
C GLN A 82 5.81 10.62 13.13
N LYS A 83 5.74 11.89 12.72
CA LYS A 83 5.92 13.03 13.64
C LYS A 83 4.84 13.12 14.73
N LYS A 84 3.80 12.27 14.71
CA LYS A 84 2.77 12.20 15.75
C LYS A 84 2.47 10.77 16.21
N ALA A 85 3.39 9.82 16.02
CA ALA A 85 3.20 8.46 16.54
C ALA A 85 3.81 8.36 17.94
N LYS A 86 2.97 8.14 18.96
CA LYS A 86 3.41 7.92 20.34
C LYS A 86 3.42 6.41 20.61
N GLN A 87 4.43 5.92 21.31
CA GLN A 87 4.50 4.50 21.66
C GLN A 87 3.45 4.16 22.72
N CYS A 88 2.86 2.98 22.61
CA CYS A 88 1.97 2.44 23.62
C CYS A 88 2.78 2.13 24.90
N PRO A 89 2.34 2.59 26.08
CA PRO A 89 3.06 2.31 27.33
C PRO A 89 3.02 0.82 27.74
N GLU A 90 2.05 0.06 27.25
CA GLU A 90 1.86 -1.36 27.60
C GLU A 90 2.68 -2.30 26.70
N CYS A 91 2.72 -2.04 25.39
CA CYS A 91 3.31 -2.97 24.42
C CYS A 91 4.41 -2.36 23.54
N GLY A 92 4.74 -1.07 23.71
CA GLY A 92 5.77 -0.37 22.94
C GLY A 92 5.43 -0.10 21.48
N VAL A 93 4.29 -0.58 20.97
CA VAL A 93 3.91 -0.41 19.56
C VAL A 93 3.47 1.03 19.29
N ALA A 94 3.81 1.54 18.10
CA ALA A 94 3.44 2.89 17.67
C ALA A 94 1.90 3.05 17.55
N VAL A 95 1.35 4.00 18.27
CA VAL A 95 -0.07 4.38 18.24
C VAL A 95 -0.21 5.67 17.45
N LYS A 96 -1.18 5.69 16.54
CA LYS A 96 -1.63 6.89 15.84
C LYS A 96 -2.78 7.52 16.62
N GLN A 97 -2.82 8.84 16.62
CA GLN A 97 -3.97 9.58 17.14
C GLN A 97 -5.23 9.22 16.34
N SER A 98 -6.36 9.06 17.03
CA SER A 98 -7.66 8.83 16.42
C SER A 98 -8.09 10.06 15.62
N THR A 99 -8.76 9.83 14.49
CA THR A 99 -9.41 10.89 13.71
C THR A 99 -10.73 11.34 14.33
N GLU A 100 -11.36 10.48 15.12
CA GLU A 100 -12.66 10.75 15.77
C GLU A 100 -12.47 11.47 17.11
N ASP A 101 -11.48 11.05 17.91
CA ASP A 101 -11.16 11.64 19.21
C ASP A 101 -9.81 12.36 19.16
N PRO A 102 -9.77 13.70 19.03
CA PRO A 102 -8.52 14.43 19.09
C PRO A 102 -7.84 14.21 20.44
N LEU A 103 -6.51 14.13 20.44
CA LEU A 103 -5.66 13.92 21.62
C LEU A 103 -5.73 12.51 22.24
N VAL A 104 -6.44 11.56 21.64
CA VAL A 104 -6.49 10.16 22.10
C VAL A 104 -6.24 9.21 20.92
N GLY A 105 -5.49 8.15 21.13
CA GLY A 105 -5.34 7.04 20.19
C GLY A 105 -5.44 5.71 20.92
N ARG A 106 -5.92 4.68 20.23
CA ARG A 106 -6.03 3.33 20.80
C ARG A 106 -5.00 2.43 20.16
N CYS A 107 -4.23 1.70 20.98
CA CYS A 107 -3.34 0.68 20.45
C CYS A 107 -4.15 -0.45 19.81
N LEU A 108 -3.87 -0.78 18.56
CA LEU A 108 -4.53 -1.88 17.84
C LEU A 108 -4.17 -3.26 18.38
N TYR A 109 -3.10 -3.37 19.17
CA TYR A 109 -2.57 -4.66 19.64
C TYR A 109 -3.06 -5.01 21.05
N CYS A 110 -2.92 -4.09 22.01
CA CYS A 110 -3.34 -4.33 23.40
C CYS A 110 -4.62 -3.59 23.80
N GLY A 111 -5.17 -2.74 22.91
CA GLY A 111 -6.38 -1.99 23.18
C GLY A 111 -6.22 -0.81 24.14
N ALA A 112 -5.03 -0.56 24.67
CA ALA A 112 -4.74 0.54 25.61
C ALA A 112 -4.99 1.92 24.97
N LYS A 113 -5.53 2.84 25.76
CA LYS A 113 -5.74 4.24 25.37
C LYS A 113 -4.47 5.04 25.64
N VAL A 114 -4.00 5.76 24.62
CA VAL A 114 -2.81 6.61 24.67
C VAL A 114 -3.23 8.06 24.46
N THR A 115 -2.87 8.92 25.41
CA THR A 115 -3.12 10.37 25.31
C THR A 115 -1.98 11.06 24.58
N PHE A 116 -2.33 11.93 23.64
CA PHE A 116 -1.42 12.78 22.87
C PHE A 116 -1.60 14.21 23.40
N TYR A 117 -0.54 14.81 23.95
CA TYR A 117 -0.61 16.20 24.39
C TYR A 117 -0.30 17.13 23.22
N PRO A 118 -1.00 18.28 23.08
CA PRO A 118 -0.63 19.28 22.11
C PRO A 118 0.73 19.88 22.51
N SER A 119 1.70 19.83 21.61
CA SER A 119 2.95 20.58 21.75
C SER A 119 2.79 21.92 21.03
N PHE A 120 2.69 23.00 21.79
CA PHE A 120 2.84 24.35 21.23
C PHE A 120 4.34 24.59 21.11
N THR A 121 4.86 24.55 19.88
CA THR A 121 6.19 25.07 19.60
C THR A 121 6.05 26.57 19.48
N ASP A 122 6.36 27.30 20.57
CA ASP A 122 6.53 28.76 20.51
C ASP A 122 7.55 29.06 19.41
N SER A 123 7.10 29.81 18.41
CA SER A 123 7.88 30.22 17.22
C SER A 123 8.46 31.61 17.45
#